data_AF-A0A388M396-F1
#
_entry.id   AF-A0A388M396-F1
#
_cell.length_a   1.000
_cell.length_b   1.000
_cell.length_c   1.000
_cell.angle_alpha   90.00
_cell.angle_beta   90.00
_cell.angle_gamma   90.00
#
_symmetry.space_group_name_H-M   'P 1'
#
loop_
_entity.id
_entity.type
_entity.pdbx_description
1 polymer ?
#
loop_
_entity_poly.entity_id
_entity_poly.type
_entity_poly.pdbx_seq_one_letter_code
_entity_poly.pdbx_strand_id
1 'polypeptide(L)'
;MAMNWEEESFPQWEDYSYLLPSILSFLLIRLFLDQLVLERMGQSLLFRSRVPKKLLSKHAAEERRKKLVKFKESAWKFLYYTSAEALVLFITYNEPWFGNTKAFWEGWPNQRYKLKLKAVYFYTGGFYTYSIFALCFWETRRKDFSVTMSHHIATVFLILFSYISGFARVGSIVLAIHDVNDVFLEMAKICKYLKFEAGATFNFSVFVISWVVLRLVYYPFWIIYSTSYECLQVLNKEECPWACYLYYMFNTLLITLLVLHIYWWVLIFRMGIAKTERHDQELISAVSGLEGSLVDIAFNHLNLVVAKFEIDLAENCAALHHVQQIINPRKGLWMIFQVQGQTQLWQAERMELADRAAALTAGADDKVYACTVDTVYAYSSDGTVSWTVPLREQSYCQPTIAPIIASSGELFIAAAKQVLIVTPPDDLQLMGTVTSFFNSSLVVASGGNAEEYIIIGMSISASKEAIFINAGVAGVFCVLMNGTSLWADEKKKPTRFSPIGNDLSPPAIKACGGDKSLCIFFNAPAVDQCDGNIYLCNLDGFLYAVHGHRPSLRWRTDLQLPGPSTIAGVITGNNGRVYVATAAPGYLFAYTTNGTLLWQKAIGTLDYSHAFCTVDENGTHFCLILLNS
;
A
#
# COMPACT_ATOMS: atom_id res chain seq x y z
N MET A 1 2.77 -48.07 13.88
CA MET A 1 3.36 -47.21 12.83
C MET A 1 4.03 -46.05 13.56
N ALA A 2 5.35 -45.92 13.52
CA ALA A 2 6.03 -44.81 14.18
C ALA A 2 5.65 -43.52 13.43
N MET A 3 5.21 -42.48 14.16
CA MET A 3 4.88 -41.19 13.56
C MET A 3 6.16 -40.58 12.97
N ASN A 4 6.18 -40.34 11.65
CA ASN A 4 7.33 -39.73 11.00
C ASN A 4 7.26 -38.20 11.15
N TRP A 5 8.02 -37.65 12.09
CA TRP A 5 8.03 -36.21 12.39
C TRP A 5 8.59 -35.34 11.25
N GLU A 6 9.36 -35.93 10.34
CA GLU A 6 9.94 -35.26 9.17
C GLU A 6 9.06 -35.37 7.91
N GLU A 7 7.87 -35.97 8.01
CA GLU A 7 6.94 -36.03 6.89
C GLU A 7 6.49 -34.63 6.46
N GLU A 8 6.64 -34.32 5.18
CA GLU A 8 6.30 -33.03 4.59
C GLU A 8 4.98 -33.10 3.82
N SER A 9 4.09 -32.16 4.11
CA SER A 9 2.84 -31.98 3.37
C SER A 9 2.54 -30.49 3.21
N PHE A 10 1.77 -30.14 2.18
CA PHE A 10 1.27 -28.78 2.04
C PHE A 10 0.32 -28.43 3.20
N PRO A 11 0.25 -27.16 3.61
CA PRO A 11 -0.82 -26.71 4.50
C PRO A 11 -2.16 -26.88 3.81
N GLN A 12 -3.13 -27.44 4.52
CA GLN A 12 -4.48 -27.65 4.04
C GLN A 12 -5.49 -27.11 5.05
N TRP A 13 -6.70 -26.78 4.61
CA TRP A 13 -7.75 -26.28 5.51
C TRP A 13 -8.21 -27.36 6.50
N GLU A 14 -8.11 -28.63 6.12
CA GLU A 14 -8.43 -29.79 6.94
C GLU A 14 -7.51 -29.90 8.17
N ASP A 15 -6.29 -29.36 8.10
CA ASP A 15 -5.36 -29.35 9.23
C ASP A 15 -5.93 -28.56 10.44
N TYR A 16 -6.82 -27.58 10.21
CA TYR A 16 -7.47 -26.85 11.31
C TYR A 16 -8.37 -27.73 12.19
N SER A 17 -8.72 -28.94 11.73
CA SER A 17 -9.41 -29.93 12.57
C SER A 17 -8.63 -30.29 13.84
N TYR A 18 -7.30 -30.14 13.84
CA TYR A 18 -6.45 -30.36 15.02
C TYR A 18 -6.57 -29.27 16.09
N LEU A 19 -7.09 -28.09 15.75
CA LEU A 19 -7.21 -26.97 16.68
C LEU A 19 -8.21 -27.25 17.79
N LEU A 20 -9.38 -27.80 17.48
CA LEU A 20 -10.42 -28.07 18.48
C LEU A 20 -10.00 -29.12 19.52
N PRO A 21 -9.45 -30.29 19.14
CA PRO A 21 -8.85 -31.23 20.08
C PRO A 21 -7.77 -30.59 20.95
N SER A 22 -6.92 -29.74 20.36
CA SER A 22 -5.86 -29.01 21.08
C SER A 22 -6.46 -28.11 22.18
N ILE A 23 -7.47 -27.27 21.85
CA ILE A 23 -8.17 -26.41 22.82
C ILE A 23 -8.77 -27.21 23.96
N LEU A 24 -9.50 -28.30 23.64
CA LEU A 24 -10.13 -29.15 24.64
C LEU A 24 -9.09 -29.84 25.52
N SER A 25 -7.95 -30.25 24.95
CA SER A 25 -6.86 -30.85 25.71
C SER A 25 -6.30 -29.88 26.75
N PHE A 26 -6.05 -28.62 26.40
CA PHE A 26 -5.58 -27.62 27.37
C PHE A 26 -6.59 -27.35 28.48
N LEU A 27 -7.88 -27.31 28.16
CA LEU A 27 -8.93 -27.18 29.17
C LEU A 27 -8.92 -28.37 30.14
N LEU A 28 -8.86 -29.60 29.63
CA LEU A 28 -8.83 -30.81 30.45
C LEU A 28 -7.55 -30.92 31.29
N ILE A 29 -6.38 -30.63 30.70
CA ILE A 29 -5.10 -30.64 31.40
C ILE A 29 -5.10 -29.58 32.51
N ARG A 30 -5.61 -28.37 32.24
CA ARG A 30 -5.73 -27.32 33.26
C ARG A 30 -6.59 -27.79 34.42
N LEU A 31 -7.77 -28.35 34.16
CA LEU A 31 -8.67 -28.85 35.19
C LEU A 31 -8.01 -29.94 36.06
N PHE A 32 -7.35 -30.89 35.39
CA PHE A 32 -6.65 -32.00 36.04
C PHE A 32 -5.48 -31.51 36.91
N LEU A 33 -4.59 -30.68 36.34
CA LEU A 33 -3.42 -30.14 37.05
C LEU A 33 -3.86 -29.23 38.20
N ASP A 34 -4.90 -28.42 38.02
CA ASP A 34 -5.39 -27.53 39.06
C ASP A 34 -5.89 -28.28 40.28
N GLN A 35 -6.61 -29.38 40.11
CA GLN A 35 -7.18 -30.12 41.24
C GLN A 35 -6.16 -31.04 41.92
N LEU A 36 -5.31 -31.71 41.14
CA LEU A 36 -4.47 -32.78 41.66
C LEU A 36 -3.07 -32.32 42.06
N VAL A 37 -2.49 -31.39 41.30
CA VAL A 37 -1.07 -31.02 41.42
C VAL A 37 -0.94 -29.62 42.00
N LEU A 38 -1.44 -28.61 41.30
CA LEU A 38 -1.20 -27.20 41.62
C LEU A 38 -1.88 -26.77 42.93
N GLU A 39 -3.08 -27.28 43.25
CA GLU A 39 -3.73 -27.03 44.54
C GLU A 39 -2.88 -27.58 45.70
N ARG A 40 -2.43 -28.84 45.60
CA ARG A 40 -1.64 -29.51 46.65
C ARG A 40 -0.28 -28.84 46.82
N MET A 41 0.40 -28.58 45.72
CA MET A 41 1.69 -27.88 45.71
C MET A 41 1.56 -26.47 46.28
N GLY A 42 0.58 -25.69 45.82
CA GLY A 42 0.35 -24.33 46.31
C GLY A 42 0.02 -24.29 47.80
N GLN A 43 -0.82 -25.21 48.29
CA GLN A 43 -1.12 -25.31 49.72
C GLN A 43 0.12 -25.66 50.55
N SER A 44 0.94 -26.60 50.09
CA SER A 44 2.16 -27.02 50.79
C SER A 44 3.24 -25.94 50.80
N LEU A 45 3.46 -25.28 49.67
CA LEU A 45 4.56 -24.33 49.50
C LEU A 45 4.24 -22.93 50.06
N LEU A 46 3.00 -22.45 49.90
CA LEU A 46 2.60 -21.12 50.40
C LEU A 46 2.27 -21.13 51.89
N PHE A 47 1.75 -22.25 52.41
CA PHE A 47 1.22 -22.34 53.78
C PHE A 47 1.90 -23.45 54.57
N ARG A 48 3.13 -23.17 55.02
CA ARG A 48 3.95 -24.09 55.85
C ARG A 48 3.27 -24.58 57.13
N SER A 49 2.30 -23.84 57.67
CA SER A 49 1.47 -24.24 58.81
C SER A 49 0.04 -24.56 58.36
N ARG A 50 -0.39 -25.81 58.56
CA ARG A 50 -1.78 -26.28 58.36
C ARG A 50 -2.68 -25.76 59.48
N VAL A 51 -2.92 -24.46 59.50
CA VAL A 51 -3.98 -23.88 60.35
C VAL A 51 -5.33 -24.33 59.76
N PRO A 52 -6.19 -25.03 60.52
CA PRO A 52 -7.52 -25.40 60.06
C PRO A 52 -8.31 -24.18 59.59
N LYS A 53 -8.97 -24.27 58.41
CA LYS A 53 -9.75 -23.17 57.83
C LYS A 53 -10.76 -22.54 58.81
N LYS A 54 -11.27 -23.33 59.77
CA LYS A 54 -12.22 -22.89 60.82
C LYS A 54 -11.63 -21.91 61.84
N LEU A 55 -10.31 -21.83 61.97
CA LEU A 55 -9.59 -20.96 62.92
C LEU A 55 -9.07 -19.66 62.28
N LEU A 56 -9.23 -19.49 60.96
CA LEU A 56 -8.85 -18.25 60.27
C LEU A 56 -10.02 -17.27 60.25
N SER A 57 -9.73 -15.99 60.48
CA SER A 57 -10.72 -14.93 60.21
C SER A 57 -11.14 -14.97 58.74
N LYS A 58 -12.39 -14.58 58.44
CA LYS A 58 -12.91 -14.54 57.07
C LYS A 58 -11.97 -13.77 56.12
N HIS A 59 -11.42 -12.65 56.59
CA HIS A 59 -10.47 -11.85 55.82
C HIS A 59 -9.15 -12.59 55.54
N ALA A 60 -8.56 -13.25 56.54
CA ALA A 60 -7.33 -14.01 56.35
C ALA A 60 -7.53 -15.25 55.46
N ALA A 61 -8.68 -15.92 55.55
CA ALA A 61 -9.03 -17.03 54.67
C ALA A 61 -9.16 -16.58 53.20
N GLU A 62 -9.78 -15.42 52.97
CA GLU A 62 -9.94 -14.84 51.64
C GLU A 62 -8.60 -14.41 51.03
N GLU A 63 -7.71 -13.79 51.80
CA GLU A 63 -6.37 -13.44 51.33
C GLU A 63 -5.52 -14.66 51.01
N ARG A 64 -5.64 -15.75 51.78
CA ARG A 64 -4.99 -17.03 51.44
C ARG A 64 -5.53 -17.59 50.12
N ARG A 65 -6.85 -17.57 49.91
CA ARG A 65 -7.50 -18.04 48.68
C ARG A 65 -6.99 -17.26 47.46
N LYS A 66 -6.95 -15.93 47.53
CA LYS A 66 -6.44 -15.08 46.43
C LYS A 66 -4.98 -15.38 46.10
N LYS A 67 -4.11 -15.54 47.10
CA LYS A 67 -2.70 -15.90 46.89
C LYS A 67 -2.55 -17.25 46.22
N LEU A 68 -3.34 -18.23 46.64
CA LEU A 68 -3.33 -19.57 46.06
C LEU A 68 -3.79 -19.55 44.60
N VAL A 69 -4.89 -18.85 44.28
CA VAL A 69 -5.38 -18.71 42.90
C VAL A 69 -4.32 -18.09 42.00
N LYS A 70 -3.71 -16.97 42.42
CA LYS A 70 -2.65 -16.30 41.65
C LYS A 70 -1.42 -17.18 41.44
N PHE A 71 -1.02 -17.95 42.45
CA PHE A 71 0.06 -18.92 42.32
C PHE A 71 -0.27 -20.00 41.29
N LYS A 72 -1.49 -20.57 41.33
CA LYS A 72 -1.92 -21.59 40.36
C LYS A 72 -2.04 -21.04 38.94
N GLU A 73 -2.52 -19.81 38.77
CA GLU A 73 -2.51 -19.09 37.48
C GLU A 73 -1.08 -19.00 36.93
N SER A 74 -0.14 -18.49 37.73
CA SER A 74 1.26 -18.36 37.29
C SER A 74 1.95 -19.70 37.04
N ALA A 75 1.71 -20.72 37.88
CA ALA A 75 2.32 -22.04 37.70
C ALA A 75 1.87 -22.75 36.42
N TRP A 76 0.60 -22.61 36.03
CA TRP A 76 0.10 -23.15 34.78
C TRP A 76 0.69 -22.45 33.56
N LYS A 77 0.74 -21.13 33.59
CA LYS A 77 1.37 -20.35 32.51
C LYS A 77 2.85 -20.69 32.39
N PHE A 78 3.57 -20.78 33.50
CA PHE A 78 4.96 -21.21 33.52
C PHE A 78 5.15 -22.60 32.88
N LEU A 79 4.32 -23.58 33.25
CA LEU A 79 4.38 -24.93 32.67
C LEU A 79 4.17 -24.90 31.16
N TYR A 80 3.15 -24.17 30.68
CA TYR A 80 2.88 -24.04 29.26
C TYR A 80 4.04 -23.37 28.51
N TYR A 81 4.45 -22.16 28.93
CA TYR A 81 5.48 -21.40 28.21
C TYR A 81 6.81 -22.16 28.19
N THR A 82 7.15 -22.86 29.27
CA THR A 82 8.37 -23.69 29.31
C THR A 82 8.27 -24.86 28.33
N SER A 83 7.13 -25.55 28.26
CA SER A 83 6.95 -26.66 27.32
C SER A 83 6.84 -26.19 25.85
N ALA A 84 6.18 -25.07 25.60
CA ALA A 84 6.06 -24.46 24.28
C ALA A 84 7.44 -24.04 23.77
N GLU A 85 8.22 -23.37 24.61
CA GLU A 85 9.56 -22.91 24.28
C GLU A 85 10.51 -24.08 23.98
N ALA A 86 10.52 -25.09 24.85
CA ALA A 86 11.34 -26.28 24.63
C ALA A 86 10.98 -26.98 23.32
N LEU A 87 9.68 -27.06 22.99
CA LEU A 87 9.18 -27.72 21.79
C LEU A 87 9.53 -26.93 20.52
N VAL A 88 9.32 -25.61 20.50
CA VAL A 88 9.59 -24.79 19.31
C VAL A 88 11.09 -24.72 19.02
N LEU A 89 11.94 -24.57 20.04
CA LEU A 89 13.39 -24.62 19.87
C LEU A 89 13.85 -25.97 19.36
N PHE A 90 13.38 -27.08 19.95
CA PHE A 90 13.75 -28.43 19.52
C PHE A 90 13.43 -28.67 18.04
N ILE A 91 12.30 -28.15 17.56
CA ILE A 91 11.83 -28.37 16.20
C ILE A 91 12.49 -27.43 15.19
N THR A 92 12.75 -26.19 15.57
CA THR A 92 13.27 -25.16 14.66
C THR A 92 14.80 -25.12 14.62
N TYR A 93 15.51 -25.54 15.67
CA TYR A 93 16.97 -25.38 15.79
C TYR A 93 17.79 -25.93 14.60
N ASN A 94 17.37 -27.07 14.05
CA ASN A 94 18.05 -27.72 12.91
C ASN A 94 17.50 -27.29 11.54
N GLU A 95 16.53 -26.39 11.50
CA GLU A 95 15.94 -25.92 10.24
C GLU A 95 16.72 -24.71 9.70
N PRO A 96 16.86 -24.59 8.37
CA PRO A 96 17.72 -23.57 7.75
C PRO A 96 17.28 -22.14 8.08
N TRP A 97 16.00 -21.93 8.37
CA TRP A 97 15.43 -20.63 8.71
C TRP A 97 15.63 -20.22 10.17
N PHE A 98 16.21 -21.05 11.03
CA PHE A 98 16.49 -20.67 12.42
C PHE A 98 17.50 -19.53 12.52
N GLY A 99 18.53 -19.53 11.66
CA GLY A 99 19.58 -18.53 11.64
C GLY A 99 19.61 -17.64 10.38
N ASN A 100 18.81 -17.94 9.36
CA ASN A 100 18.78 -17.21 8.11
C ASN A 100 17.37 -16.76 7.75
N THR A 101 17.13 -15.44 7.81
CA THR A 101 15.81 -14.84 7.56
C THR A 101 15.35 -15.00 6.11
N LYS A 102 16.27 -15.09 5.14
CA LYS A 102 15.92 -15.30 3.73
C LYS A 102 15.26 -16.66 3.50
N ALA A 103 15.64 -17.68 4.28
CA ALA A 103 15.07 -19.02 4.19
C ALA A 103 13.60 -19.10 4.66
N PHE A 104 13.06 -18.03 5.27
CA PHE A 104 11.61 -17.92 5.50
C PHE A 104 10.82 -17.95 4.20
N TRP A 105 11.36 -17.37 3.13
CA TRP A 105 10.64 -17.08 1.90
C TRP A 105 10.99 -18.07 0.77
N GLU A 106 12.01 -18.91 0.95
CA GLU A 106 12.41 -19.90 -0.06
C GLU A 106 11.26 -20.88 -0.39
N GLY A 107 10.86 -20.89 -1.67
CA GLY A 107 9.77 -21.74 -2.17
C GLY A 107 8.36 -21.23 -1.84
N TRP A 108 8.22 -20.00 -1.32
CA TRP A 108 6.92 -19.35 -1.17
C TRP A 108 6.34 -18.98 -2.56
N PRO A 109 5.02 -19.12 -2.81
CA PRO A 109 3.94 -19.50 -1.87
C PRO A 109 3.78 -21.01 -1.63
N ASN A 110 4.41 -21.86 -2.44
CA ASN A 110 4.20 -23.32 -2.42
C ASN A 110 5.12 -24.05 -1.43
N GLN A 111 5.13 -23.62 -0.17
CA GLN A 111 5.95 -24.25 0.87
C GLN A 111 5.27 -25.50 1.45
N ARG A 112 6.08 -26.53 1.70
CA ARG A 112 5.67 -27.72 2.46
C ARG A 112 6.09 -27.59 3.91
N TYR A 113 5.24 -28.09 4.80
CA TYR A 113 5.49 -28.07 6.23
C TYR A 113 5.71 -29.49 6.75
N LYS A 114 6.74 -29.64 7.56
CA LYS A 114 6.99 -30.88 8.31
C LYS A 114 5.93 -31.07 9.38
N LEU A 115 5.56 -32.32 9.66
CA LEU A 115 4.57 -32.67 10.68
C LEU A 115 4.90 -32.05 12.05
N LYS A 116 6.18 -31.99 12.42
CA LYS A 116 6.64 -31.31 13.64
C LYS A 116 6.28 -29.82 13.70
N LEU A 117 6.40 -29.09 12.59
CA LEU A 117 6.04 -27.67 12.51
C LEU A 117 4.53 -27.49 12.63
N LYS A 118 3.74 -28.34 11.96
CA LYS A 118 2.27 -28.37 12.08
C LYS A 118 1.85 -28.60 13.55
N ALA A 119 2.49 -29.55 14.22
CA ALA A 119 2.19 -29.86 15.62
C ALA A 119 2.42 -28.66 16.55
N VAL A 120 3.52 -27.92 16.38
CA VAL A 120 3.77 -26.68 17.16
C VAL A 120 2.68 -25.64 16.92
N TYR A 121 2.29 -25.43 15.66
CA TYR A 121 1.27 -24.45 15.29
C TYR A 121 -0.09 -24.73 15.95
N PHE A 122 -0.54 -25.98 15.93
CA PHE A 122 -1.82 -26.35 16.56
C PHE A 122 -1.73 -26.46 18.08
N TYR A 123 -0.55 -26.77 18.63
CA TYR A 123 -0.30 -26.72 20.06
C TYR A 123 -0.37 -25.28 20.57
N THR A 124 0.35 -24.33 19.97
CA THR A 124 0.33 -22.92 20.39
C THR A 124 -1.02 -22.28 20.07
N GLY A 125 -1.55 -22.46 18.86
CA GLY A 125 -2.86 -21.95 18.47
C GLY A 125 -3.99 -22.43 19.38
N GLY A 126 -3.94 -23.69 19.81
CA GLY A 126 -4.89 -24.25 20.77
C GLY A 126 -4.82 -23.58 22.14
N PHE A 127 -3.61 -23.36 22.67
CA PHE A 127 -3.43 -22.65 23.93
C PHE A 127 -3.89 -21.20 23.87
N TYR A 128 -3.50 -20.46 22.82
CA TYR A 128 -3.88 -19.06 22.67
C TYR A 128 -5.41 -18.92 22.50
N THR A 129 -6.06 -19.83 21.78
CA THR A 129 -7.53 -19.82 21.66
C THR A 129 -8.20 -20.19 22.98
N TYR A 130 -7.71 -21.22 23.67
CA TYR A 130 -8.15 -21.57 25.03
C TYR A 130 -7.99 -20.39 26.01
N SER A 131 -6.89 -19.65 25.91
CA SER A 131 -6.58 -18.54 26.81
C SER A 131 -7.54 -17.35 26.64
N ILE A 132 -8.13 -17.14 25.46
CA ILE A 132 -9.20 -16.14 25.26
C ILE A 132 -10.42 -16.51 26.12
N PHE A 133 -10.85 -17.78 26.07
CA PHE A 133 -11.94 -18.27 26.91
C PHE A 133 -11.59 -18.16 28.41
N ALA A 134 -10.36 -18.54 28.77
CA ALA A 134 -9.87 -18.42 30.14
C ALA A 134 -9.86 -16.97 30.63
N LEU A 135 -9.42 -16.01 29.81
CA LEU A 135 -9.42 -14.58 30.16
C LEU A 135 -10.84 -14.04 30.36
N CYS A 136 -11.80 -14.46 29.54
CA CYS A 136 -13.19 -14.00 29.65
C CYS A 136 -13.88 -14.50 30.93
N PHE A 137 -13.64 -15.75 31.34
CA PHE A 137 -14.47 -16.42 32.34
C PHE A 137 -13.74 -16.95 33.58
N TRP A 138 -12.43 -17.21 33.49
CA TRP A 138 -11.67 -17.92 34.53
C TRP A 138 -10.61 -17.06 35.20
N GLU A 139 -9.83 -16.32 34.44
CA GLU A 139 -8.65 -15.61 34.93
C GLU A 139 -9.01 -14.31 35.65
N THR A 140 -8.21 -13.98 36.67
CA THR A 140 -8.40 -12.75 37.44
C THR A 140 -8.26 -11.50 36.56
N ARG A 141 -9.34 -10.72 36.41
CA ARG A 141 -9.36 -9.48 35.60
C ARG A 141 -8.38 -8.44 36.15
N ARG A 142 -7.40 -8.04 35.33
CA ARG A 142 -6.40 -7.00 35.61
C ARG A 142 -6.72 -5.68 34.88
N LYS A 143 -5.98 -4.62 35.18
CA LYS A 143 -6.20 -3.27 34.59
C LYS A 143 -5.88 -3.22 33.09
N ASP A 144 -4.97 -4.06 32.65
CA ASP A 144 -4.51 -4.25 31.27
C ASP A 144 -5.31 -5.31 30.50
N PHE A 145 -6.51 -5.66 30.99
CA PHE A 145 -7.35 -6.72 30.40
C PHE A 145 -7.65 -6.49 28.91
N SER A 146 -8.07 -5.27 28.53
CA SER A 146 -8.45 -5.00 27.14
C SER A 146 -7.26 -5.14 26.19
N VAL A 147 -6.11 -4.64 26.60
CA VAL A 147 -4.86 -4.70 25.83
C VAL A 147 -4.39 -6.15 25.67
N THR A 148 -4.45 -6.92 26.76
CA THR A 148 -4.15 -8.36 26.75
C THR A 148 -5.12 -9.11 25.84
N MET A 149 -6.42 -8.84 25.93
CA MET A 149 -7.42 -9.48 25.07
C MET A 149 -7.16 -9.20 23.57
N SER A 150 -6.89 -7.95 23.22
CA SER A 150 -6.53 -7.57 21.84
C SER A 150 -5.29 -8.30 21.34
N HIS A 151 -4.27 -8.44 22.17
CA HIS A 151 -3.08 -9.23 21.85
C HIS A 151 -3.39 -10.70 21.57
N HIS A 152 -4.21 -11.36 22.41
CA HIS A 152 -4.58 -12.75 22.21
C HIS A 152 -5.38 -12.94 20.91
N ILE A 153 -6.30 -12.03 20.60
CA ILE A 153 -7.05 -12.06 19.33
C ILE A 153 -6.10 -11.90 18.13
N ALA A 154 -5.22 -10.90 18.16
CA ALA A 154 -4.24 -10.68 17.11
C ALA A 154 -3.29 -11.88 16.92
N THR A 155 -2.86 -12.50 18.03
CA THR A 155 -1.95 -13.66 18.01
C THR A 155 -2.63 -14.91 17.46
N VAL A 156 -3.87 -15.21 17.86
CA VAL A 156 -4.64 -16.33 17.27
C VAL A 156 -4.82 -16.10 15.77
N PHE A 157 -5.20 -14.88 15.38
CA PHE A 157 -5.37 -14.56 13.97
C PHE A 157 -4.05 -14.68 13.19
N LEU A 158 -2.93 -14.22 13.73
CA LEU A 158 -1.58 -14.42 13.16
C LEU A 158 -1.21 -15.90 13.00
N ILE A 159 -1.45 -16.73 14.02
CA ILE A 159 -1.12 -18.17 13.95
C ILE A 159 -1.91 -18.86 12.85
N LEU A 160 -3.24 -18.65 12.81
CA LEU A 160 -4.09 -19.28 11.79
C LEU A 160 -3.75 -18.73 10.41
N PHE A 161 -3.74 -17.41 10.26
CA PHE A 161 -3.49 -16.79 8.97
C PHE A 161 -2.11 -17.11 8.38
N SER A 162 -1.05 -17.08 9.20
CA SER A 162 0.31 -17.42 8.74
C SER A 162 0.45 -18.88 8.32
N TYR A 163 -0.33 -19.79 8.91
CA TYR A 163 -0.30 -21.20 8.54
C TYR A 163 -0.72 -21.41 7.08
N ILE A 164 -1.94 -20.96 6.72
CA ILE A 164 -2.49 -21.19 5.38
C ILE A 164 -1.82 -20.33 4.30
N SER A 165 -1.25 -19.19 4.68
CA SER A 165 -0.63 -18.23 3.74
C SER A 165 0.82 -18.56 3.39
N GLY A 166 1.36 -19.70 3.81
CA GLY A 166 2.77 -20.04 3.53
C GLY A 166 3.79 -19.37 4.47
N PHE A 167 3.36 -18.72 5.57
CA PHE A 167 4.24 -17.95 6.47
C PHE A 167 4.61 -18.72 7.75
N ALA A 168 4.48 -20.05 7.76
CA ALA A 168 4.68 -20.83 8.98
C ALA A 168 6.15 -20.84 9.47
N ARG A 169 7.11 -20.72 8.55
CA ARG A 169 8.55 -20.68 8.90
C ARG A 169 8.88 -19.45 9.73
N VAL A 170 8.54 -18.25 9.25
CA VAL A 170 8.74 -17.00 10.01
C VAL A 170 7.91 -17.00 11.29
N GLY A 171 6.66 -17.46 11.24
CA GLY A 171 5.82 -17.50 12.43
C GLY A 171 6.31 -18.47 13.51
N SER A 172 7.04 -19.54 13.16
CA SER A 172 7.69 -20.40 14.16
C SER A 172 8.78 -19.67 14.96
N ILE A 173 9.54 -18.78 14.32
CA ILE A 173 10.54 -17.95 15.00
C ILE A 173 9.85 -16.85 15.81
N VAL A 174 8.75 -16.28 15.31
CA VAL A 174 7.91 -15.35 16.09
C VAL A 174 7.45 -16.02 17.39
N LEU A 175 6.93 -17.25 17.34
CA LEU A 175 6.50 -17.97 18.55
C LEU A 175 7.66 -18.13 19.55
N ALA A 176 8.84 -18.57 19.09
CA ALA A 176 10.00 -18.77 19.96
C ALA A 176 10.44 -17.48 20.68
N ILE A 177 10.64 -16.37 19.96
CA ILE A 177 11.15 -15.15 20.60
C ILE A 177 10.14 -14.48 21.54
N HIS A 178 8.84 -14.75 21.38
CA HIS A 178 7.81 -14.19 22.24
C HIS A 178 7.71 -14.99 23.55
N ASP A 179 7.61 -16.30 23.50
CA ASP A 179 7.28 -17.15 24.66
C ASP A 179 8.40 -17.22 25.72
N VAL A 180 9.68 -17.10 25.33
CA VAL A 180 10.84 -17.08 26.26
C VAL A 180 10.65 -16.10 27.43
N ASN A 181 10.14 -14.91 27.14
CA ASN A 181 10.02 -13.85 28.16
C ASN A 181 9.03 -14.23 29.25
N ASP A 182 7.94 -14.88 28.88
CA ASP A 182 6.86 -15.21 29.80
C ASP A 182 7.24 -16.35 30.75
N VAL A 183 8.20 -17.20 30.36
CA VAL A 183 8.84 -18.18 31.27
C VAL A 183 9.47 -17.46 32.48
N PHE A 184 10.31 -16.46 32.23
CA PHE A 184 10.98 -15.71 33.29
C PHE A 184 9.99 -14.88 34.12
N LEU A 185 9.00 -14.28 33.47
CA LEU A 185 7.96 -13.48 34.15
C LEU A 185 7.15 -14.33 35.14
N GLU A 186 6.66 -15.50 34.71
CA GLU A 186 5.85 -16.36 35.56
C GLU A 186 6.68 -17.01 36.67
N MET A 187 7.95 -17.37 36.39
CA MET A 187 8.88 -17.83 37.43
C MET A 187 9.14 -16.74 38.49
N ALA A 188 9.31 -15.47 38.09
CA ALA A 188 9.48 -14.36 39.03
C ALA A 188 8.25 -14.18 39.94
N LYS A 189 7.04 -14.28 39.40
CA LYS A 189 5.78 -14.22 40.16
C LYS A 189 5.67 -15.38 41.16
N ILE A 190 5.97 -16.61 40.73
CA ILE A 190 5.99 -17.80 41.59
C ILE A 190 6.96 -17.60 42.75
N CYS A 191 8.21 -17.21 42.47
CA CYS A 191 9.21 -16.92 43.50
C CYS A 191 8.72 -15.84 44.49
N LYS A 192 8.06 -14.79 43.98
CA LYS A 192 7.51 -13.72 44.81
C LYS A 192 6.39 -14.21 45.72
N TYR A 193 5.50 -15.06 45.23
CA TYR A 193 4.44 -15.67 46.06
C TYR A 193 5.01 -16.60 47.14
N LEU A 194 6.10 -17.31 46.83
CA LEU A 194 6.85 -18.16 47.77
C LEU A 194 7.73 -17.37 48.75
N LYS A 195 7.78 -16.03 48.64
CA LYS A 195 8.65 -15.14 49.42
C LYS A 195 10.14 -15.41 49.22
N PHE A 196 10.53 -16.00 48.09
CA PHE A 196 11.92 -16.17 47.69
C PHE A 196 12.39 -14.93 46.92
N GLU A 197 12.75 -13.89 47.66
CA GLU A 197 13.05 -12.55 47.11
C GLU A 197 14.27 -12.51 46.18
N ALA A 198 15.30 -13.31 46.47
CA ALA A 198 16.50 -13.39 45.64
C ALA A 198 16.17 -13.97 44.25
N GLY A 199 15.49 -15.11 44.19
CA GLY A 199 15.05 -15.72 42.93
C GLY A 199 14.03 -14.86 42.18
N ALA A 200 13.12 -14.19 42.89
CA ALA A 200 12.17 -13.27 42.26
C ALA A 200 12.88 -12.10 41.58
N THR A 201 13.91 -11.55 42.23
CA THR A 201 14.70 -10.45 41.66
C THR A 201 15.55 -10.92 40.49
N PHE A 202 16.22 -12.06 40.61
CA PHE A 202 17.00 -12.65 39.51
C PHE A 202 16.15 -12.89 38.26
N ASN A 203 15.02 -13.60 38.38
CA ASN A 203 14.15 -13.90 37.24
C ASN A 203 13.52 -12.63 36.65
N PHE A 204 13.16 -11.65 37.49
CA PHE A 204 12.67 -10.36 36.99
C PHE A 204 13.73 -9.58 36.21
N SER A 205 15.00 -9.60 36.66
CA SER A 205 16.10 -8.97 35.93
C SER A 205 16.35 -9.64 34.58
N VAL A 206 16.35 -10.98 34.53
CA VAL A 206 16.49 -11.73 33.26
C VAL A 206 15.31 -11.44 32.34
N PHE A 207 14.09 -11.38 32.86
CA PHE A 207 12.89 -11.00 32.11
C PHE A 207 13.01 -9.61 31.47
N VAL A 208 13.51 -8.60 32.19
CA VAL A 208 13.69 -7.25 31.64
C VAL A 208 14.72 -7.25 30.51
N ILE A 209 15.85 -7.93 30.70
CA ILE A 209 16.90 -8.02 29.68
C ILE A 209 16.39 -8.76 28.44
N SER A 210 15.74 -9.91 28.63
CA SER A 210 15.20 -10.71 27.52
C SER A 210 14.11 -9.96 26.77
N TRP A 211 13.26 -9.17 27.46
CA TRP A 211 12.22 -8.35 26.83
C TRP A 211 12.81 -7.35 25.82
N VAL A 212 13.85 -6.63 26.23
CA VAL A 212 14.53 -5.67 25.34
C VAL A 212 15.16 -6.38 24.16
N VAL A 213 15.97 -7.40 24.44
CA VAL A 213 16.74 -8.11 23.40
C VAL A 213 15.82 -8.81 22.39
N LEU A 214 14.79 -9.52 22.85
CA LEU A 214 13.95 -10.34 21.97
C LEU A 214 12.81 -9.54 21.33
N ARG A 215 12.07 -8.73 22.10
CA ARG A 215 10.85 -8.06 21.61
C ARG A 215 11.07 -6.64 21.10
N LEU A 216 12.07 -5.90 21.61
CA LEU A 216 12.35 -4.53 21.17
C LEU A 216 13.54 -4.41 20.21
N VAL A 217 14.40 -5.42 20.15
CA VAL A 217 15.56 -5.45 19.24
C VAL A 217 15.39 -6.55 18.18
N TYR A 218 15.44 -7.82 18.56
CA TYR A 218 15.43 -8.90 17.58
C TYR A 218 14.15 -8.91 16.71
N TYR A 219 12.98 -8.75 17.33
CA TYR A 219 11.70 -8.75 16.64
C TYR A 219 11.56 -7.66 15.56
N PRO A 220 11.71 -6.35 15.84
CA PRO A 220 11.58 -5.32 14.80
C PRO A 220 12.70 -5.36 13.76
N PHE A 221 13.95 -5.57 14.16
CA PHE A 221 15.09 -5.40 13.26
C PHE A 221 15.36 -6.62 12.36
N TRP A 222 14.99 -7.84 12.77
CA TRP A 222 15.17 -9.04 11.96
C TRP A 222 13.85 -9.59 11.42
N ILE A 223 12.84 -9.74 12.27
CA ILE A 223 11.57 -10.37 11.84
C ILE A 223 10.74 -9.41 11.00
N ILE A 224 10.39 -8.23 11.53
CA ILE A 224 9.58 -7.26 10.79
C ILE A 224 10.33 -6.80 9.53
N TYR A 225 11.65 -6.59 9.63
CA TYR A 225 12.49 -6.32 8.46
C TYR A 225 12.36 -7.42 7.40
N SER A 226 12.46 -8.71 7.77
CA SER A 226 12.33 -9.80 6.82
C SER A 226 10.94 -9.87 6.18
N THR A 227 9.88 -9.71 6.97
CA THR A 227 8.49 -9.75 6.48
C THR A 227 8.09 -8.53 5.65
N SER A 228 8.75 -7.39 5.86
CA SER A 228 8.52 -6.14 5.12
C SER A 228 9.41 -6.03 3.87
N TYR A 229 10.68 -6.43 3.93
CA TYR A 229 11.65 -6.20 2.84
C TYR A 229 12.03 -7.48 2.09
N GLU A 230 12.42 -8.55 2.80
CA GLU A 230 12.88 -9.78 2.14
C GLU A 230 11.72 -10.52 1.46
N CYS A 231 10.52 -10.47 2.04
CA CYS A 231 9.30 -11.02 1.44
C CYS A 231 8.98 -10.38 0.07
N LEU A 232 9.15 -9.06 -0.07
CA LEU A 232 8.89 -8.34 -1.33
C LEU A 232 9.79 -8.79 -2.49
N GLN A 233 10.98 -9.31 -2.19
CA GLN A 233 11.92 -9.82 -3.20
C GLN A 233 11.47 -11.15 -3.82
N VAL A 234 10.62 -11.90 -3.10
CA VAL A 234 10.07 -13.18 -3.54
C VAL A 234 8.62 -13.01 -4.06
N LEU A 235 8.00 -11.87 -3.77
CA LEU A 235 6.63 -11.55 -4.16
C LEU A 235 6.55 -11.25 -5.67
N ASN A 236 6.32 -12.27 -6.51
CA ASN A 236 5.99 -12.03 -7.91
C ASN A 236 4.51 -11.56 -8.03
N LYS A 237 4.32 -10.25 -8.24
CA LYS A 237 2.99 -9.61 -8.30
C LYS A 237 2.16 -10.08 -9.49
N GLU A 238 2.80 -10.55 -10.56
CA GLU A 238 2.13 -11.03 -11.78
C GLU A 238 1.50 -12.42 -11.61
N GLU A 239 2.08 -13.26 -10.74
CA GLU A 239 1.63 -14.64 -10.54
C GLU A 239 0.50 -14.77 -9.49
N CYS A 240 0.40 -13.84 -8.53
CA CYS A 240 -0.56 -13.92 -7.42
C CYS A 240 -1.11 -12.55 -6.98
N PRO A 241 -2.24 -12.08 -7.54
CA PRO A 241 -2.86 -10.79 -7.17
C PRO A 241 -3.24 -10.67 -5.68
N TRP A 242 -3.51 -11.80 -5.03
CA TRP A 242 -3.87 -11.89 -3.61
C TRP A 242 -2.66 -11.77 -2.66
N ALA A 243 -1.44 -11.92 -3.18
CA ALA A 243 -0.21 -11.88 -2.41
C ALA A 243 0.03 -10.53 -1.70
N CYS A 244 -0.35 -9.42 -2.36
CA CYS A 244 -0.29 -8.08 -1.77
C CYS A 244 -1.19 -7.97 -0.54
N TYR A 245 -2.42 -8.50 -0.60
CA TYR A 245 -3.33 -8.49 0.55
C TYR A 245 -2.76 -9.28 1.72
N LEU A 246 -2.15 -10.44 1.46
CA LEU A 246 -1.53 -11.26 2.50
C LEU A 246 -0.37 -10.53 3.17
N TYR A 247 0.47 -9.87 2.37
CA TYR A 247 1.59 -9.06 2.84
C TYR A 247 1.13 -7.95 3.79
N TYR A 248 0.14 -7.15 3.38
CA TYR A 248 -0.34 -6.02 4.19
C TYR A 248 -0.99 -6.47 5.48
N MET A 249 -1.84 -7.50 5.40
CA MET A 249 -2.52 -8.00 6.59
C MET A 249 -1.53 -8.58 7.60
N PHE A 250 -0.56 -9.39 7.14
CA PHE A 250 0.44 -9.99 8.03
C PHE A 250 1.31 -8.93 8.72
N ASN A 251 1.87 -7.99 7.96
CA ASN A 251 2.72 -6.95 8.52
C ASN A 251 1.96 -6.00 9.46
N THR A 252 0.70 -5.66 9.17
CA THR A 252 -0.14 -4.84 10.06
C THR A 252 -0.32 -5.48 11.43
N LEU A 253 -0.55 -6.80 11.46
CA LEU A 253 -0.74 -7.54 12.72
C LEU A 253 0.57 -7.65 13.52
N LEU A 254 1.72 -7.85 12.85
CA LEU A 254 3.03 -7.85 13.50
C LEU A 254 3.40 -6.48 14.07
N ILE A 255 3.12 -5.41 13.32
CA ILE A 255 3.28 -4.04 13.80
C ILE A 255 2.37 -3.77 15.00
N THR A 256 1.12 -4.24 14.95
CA THR A 256 0.20 -4.14 16.10
C THR A 256 0.78 -4.81 17.34
N LEU A 257 1.38 -6.00 17.20
CA LEU A 257 2.08 -6.66 18.31
C LEU A 257 3.25 -5.82 18.85
N LEU A 258 4.06 -5.23 17.98
CA LEU A 258 5.16 -4.36 18.40
C LEU A 258 4.66 -3.15 19.22
N VAL A 259 3.60 -2.49 18.79
CA VAL A 259 3.00 -1.36 19.56
C VAL A 259 2.58 -1.82 20.97
N LEU A 260 1.98 -3.01 21.08
CA LEU A 260 1.62 -3.59 22.37
C LEU A 260 2.87 -3.90 23.22
N HIS A 261 3.97 -4.38 22.61
CA HIS A 261 5.23 -4.60 23.33
C HIS A 261 5.85 -3.31 23.86
N ILE A 262 5.79 -2.21 23.10
CA ILE A 262 6.22 -0.89 23.56
C ILE A 262 5.34 -0.43 24.73
N TYR A 263 4.02 -0.62 24.65
CA TYR A 263 3.11 -0.31 25.75
C TYR A 263 3.48 -1.03 27.05
N TRP A 264 3.72 -2.34 26.99
CA TRP A 264 4.12 -3.10 28.18
C TRP A 264 5.54 -2.77 28.65
N TRP A 265 6.46 -2.44 27.74
CA TRP A 265 7.80 -1.98 28.10
C TRP A 265 7.72 -0.77 29.04
N VAL A 266 6.90 0.24 28.69
CA VAL A 266 6.69 1.42 29.54
C VAL A 266 6.18 1.03 30.94
N LEU A 267 5.31 0.03 31.04
CA LEU A 267 4.82 -0.46 32.34
C LEU A 267 5.90 -1.19 33.14
N ILE A 268 6.65 -2.08 32.49
CA ILE A 268 7.74 -2.86 33.10
C ILE A 268 8.84 -1.91 33.60
N PHE A 269 9.19 -0.93 32.78
CA PHE A 269 10.19 0.07 33.08
C PHE A 269 9.81 0.93 34.29
N ARG A 270 8.58 1.46 34.32
CA ARG A 270 8.04 2.18 35.49
C ARG A 270 8.06 1.34 36.77
N MET A 271 7.74 0.05 36.67
CA MET A 271 7.84 -0.86 37.80
C MET A 271 9.29 -1.08 38.25
N GLY A 272 10.24 -1.12 37.31
CA GLY A 272 11.68 -1.20 37.59
C GLY A 272 12.21 0.05 38.30
N ILE A 273 11.85 1.25 37.84
CA ILE A 273 12.22 2.52 38.49
C ILE A 273 11.64 2.60 39.90
N ALA A 274 10.35 2.32 40.08
CA ALA A 274 9.71 2.36 41.41
C ALA A 274 10.37 1.39 42.42
N LYS A 275 11.01 0.33 41.94
CA LYS A 275 11.79 -0.60 42.78
C LYS A 275 13.17 -0.02 43.16
N THR A 276 13.73 0.85 42.31
CA THR A 276 15.08 1.43 42.39
C THR A 276 15.10 2.81 43.07
N GLU A 277 13.96 3.51 43.12
CA GLU A 277 13.69 4.76 43.88
C GLU A 277 14.11 4.74 45.35
N ARG A 278 14.43 3.56 45.88
CA ARG A 278 14.93 3.42 47.25
C ARG A 278 16.42 3.72 47.43
N HIS A 279 17.26 3.73 46.38
CA HIS A 279 18.73 3.78 46.57
C HIS A 279 19.49 4.81 45.72
N ASP A 280 19.00 5.30 44.57
CA ASP A 280 19.80 6.25 43.76
C ASP A 280 18.98 7.05 42.72
N GLN A 281 18.94 8.38 42.84
CA GLN A 281 18.22 9.28 41.92
C GLN A 281 19.00 9.51 40.61
N GLU A 282 20.33 9.45 40.62
CA GLU A 282 21.16 9.69 39.44
C GLU A 282 20.98 8.55 38.42
N LEU A 283 20.95 7.32 38.92
CA LEU A 283 20.69 6.11 38.13
C LEU A 283 19.32 6.15 37.45
N ILE A 284 18.30 6.71 38.11
CA ILE A 284 16.95 6.86 37.54
C ILE A 284 16.98 7.83 36.35
N SER A 285 17.69 8.95 36.47
CA SER A 285 17.82 9.93 35.39
C SER A 285 18.50 9.32 34.15
N ALA A 286 19.62 8.60 34.34
CA ALA A 286 20.34 7.94 33.25
C ALA A 286 19.50 6.85 32.56
N VAL A 287 18.79 6.04 33.36
CA VAL A 287 17.93 4.96 32.87
C VAL A 287 16.71 5.51 32.11
N SER A 288 16.11 6.62 32.58
CA SER A 288 15.03 7.32 31.86
C SER A 288 15.49 7.95 30.54
N GLY A 289 16.72 8.45 30.45
CA GLY A 289 17.30 8.94 29.20
C GLY A 289 17.51 7.82 28.17
N LEU A 290 17.94 6.65 28.62
CA LEU A 290 18.06 5.45 27.78
C LEU A 290 16.69 4.93 27.31
N GLU A 291 15.66 4.98 28.16
CA GLU A 291 14.27 4.67 27.77
C GLU A 291 13.81 5.60 26.65
N GLY A 292 13.94 6.92 26.84
CA GLY A 292 13.57 7.91 25.83
C GLY A 292 14.25 7.63 24.50
N SER A 293 15.57 7.42 24.51
CA SER A 293 16.32 7.13 23.29
C SER A 293 15.92 5.80 22.64
N LEU A 294 15.67 4.73 23.41
CA LEU A 294 15.27 3.43 22.85
C LEU A 294 13.84 3.46 22.30
N VAL A 295 12.93 4.15 22.99
CA VAL A 295 11.56 4.36 22.54
C VAL A 295 11.57 5.23 21.30
N ASP A 296 12.36 6.29 21.25
CA ASP A 296 12.51 7.16 20.07
C ASP A 296 13.16 6.43 18.91
N ILE A 297 14.16 5.57 19.14
CA ILE A 297 14.75 4.73 18.08
C ILE A 297 13.72 3.73 17.56
N ALA A 298 13.00 3.05 18.46
CA ALA A 298 11.96 2.09 18.09
C ALA A 298 10.79 2.79 17.37
N PHE A 299 10.37 3.97 17.80
CA PHE A 299 9.34 4.78 17.15
C PHE A 299 9.82 5.38 15.84
N ASN A 300 11.07 5.85 15.73
CA ASN A 300 11.61 6.37 14.49
C ASN A 300 11.78 5.24 13.46
N HIS A 301 12.22 4.05 13.88
CA HIS A 301 12.24 2.88 13.01
C HIS A 301 10.84 2.37 12.68
N LEU A 302 9.91 2.39 13.64
CA LEU A 302 8.50 2.06 13.39
C LEU A 302 7.89 3.07 12.42
N ASN A 303 8.20 4.36 12.55
CA ASN A 303 7.79 5.40 11.60
C ASN A 303 8.50 5.25 10.27
N LEU A 304 9.73 4.72 10.22
CA LEU A 304 10.43 4.42 8.97
C LEU A 304 9.83 3.20 8.28
N VAL A 305 9.43 2.18 9.03
CA VAL A 305 8.75 0.97 8.54
C VAL A 305 7.31 1.27 8.19
N VAL A 306 6.60 2.08 8.98
CA VAL A 306 5.23 2.54 8.73
C VAL A 306 5.20 3.57 7.61
N ALA A 307 6.17 4.48 7.51
CA ALA A 307 6.30 5.37 6.36
C ALA A 307 6.70 4.58 5.12
N LYS A 308 7.61 3.60 5.21
CA LYS A 308 7.88 2.66 4.11
C LYS A 308 6.62 1.87 3.76
N PHE A 309 5.82 1.44 4.74
CA PHE A 309 4.57 0.72 4.54
C PHE A 309 3.46 1.60 3.93
N GLU A 310 3.35 2.87 4.32
CA GLU A 310 2.44 3.88 3.74
C GLU A 310 2.90 4.29 2.34
N ILE A 311 4.21 4.38 2.12
CA ILE A 311 4.84 4.59 0.81
C ILE A 311 4.61 3.36 -0.08
N ASP A 312 4.77 2.13 0.44
CA ASP A 312 4.54 0.89 -0.30
C ASP A 312 3.03 0.67 -0.55
N LEU A 313 2.15 1.06 0.38
CA LEU A 313 0.68 1.08 0.20
C LEU A 313 0.27 2.11 -0.86
N ALA A 314 0.94 3.27 -0.89
CA ALA A 314 0.80 4.26 -1.94
C ALA A 314 1.38 3.79 -3.29
N GLU A 315 2.47 3.02 -3.28
CA GLU A 315 3.12 2.44 -4.47
C GLU A 315 2.37 1.24 -5.05
N ASN A 316 1.65 0.45 -4.24
CA ASN A 316 0.90 -0.72 -4.73
C ASN A 316 -0.56 -0.41 -5.12
N CYS A 317 -1.13 0.72 -4.71
CA CYS A 317 -2.28 1.30 -5.41
C CYS A 317 -1.84 1.96 -6.73
N ALA A 318 -0.65 2.57 -6.76
CA ALA A 318 -0.04 3.15 -7.96
C ALA A 318 0.51 2.13 -8.98
N ALA A 319 0.37 0.83 -8.74
CA ALA A 319 0.73 -0.21 -9.72
C ALA A 319 -0.18 -0.23 -10.95
N LEU A 320 -1.23 0.60 -11.00
CA LEU A 320 -1.79 1.09 -12.26
C LEU A 320 -1.30 2.53 -12.52
N HIS A 321 -0.26 2.60 -13.35
CA HIS A 321 0.29 3.81 -13.98
C HIS A 321 0.86 4.89 -13.04
N HIS A 322 2.18 5.08 -13.07
CA HIS A 322 2.81 6.29 -13.61
C HIS A 322 4.33 6.29 -13.31
N VAL A 323 5.14 6.35 -14.38
CA VAL A 323 6.53 6.81 -14.32
C VAL A 323 6.51 8.33 -14.13
N GLN A 324 7.13 8.86 -13.07
CA GLN A 324 7.37 10.31 -12.92
C GLN A 324 8.69 10.69 -13.58
N GLN A 325 8.63 11.58 -14.58
CA GLN A 325 9.80 12.18 -15.22
C GLN A 325 10.08 13.57 -14.64
N ILE A 326 11.35 13.89 -14.40
CA ILE A 326 11.83 15.25 -14.10
C ILE A 326 12.62 15.76 -15.31
N ILE A 327 12.22 16.92 -15.84
CA ILE A 327 12.81 17.59 -17.00
C ILE A 327 13.90 18.55 -16.50
N ASN A 328 15.12 18.49 -17.06
CA ASN A 328 16.15 19.51 -16.84
C ASN A 328 16.42 20.29 -18.15
N PRO A 329 15.95 21.54 -18.27
CA PRO A 329 15.87 22.23 -19.56
C PRO A 329 17.17 22.85 -20.09
N ARG A 330 18.33 22.69 -19.42
CA ARG A 330 19.59 23.34 -19.86
C ARG A 330 20.53 22.46 -20.70
N LYS A 331 20.21 21.19 -20.89
CA LYS A 331 20.91 20.25 -21.78
C LYS A 331 19.84 19.23 -22.19
N GLY A 332 19.65 18.92 -23.47
CA GLY A 332 18.63 17.99 -23.98
C GLY A 332 18.76 16.56 -23.43
N LEU A 333 18.48 16.38 -22.14
CA LEU A 333 18.67 15.16 -21.35
C LEU A 333 17.35 14.84 -20.66
N TRP A 334 16.82 13.68 -20.97
CA TRP A 334 15.63 13.12 -20.31
C TRP A 334 16.09 12.11 -19.25
N MET A 335 15.61 12.29 -18.02
CA MET A 335 16.03 11.49 -16.86
C MET A 335 14.81 10.82 -16.24
N ILE A 336 14.90 9.50 -16.06
CA ILE A 336 13.90 8.73 -15.31
C ILE A 336 14.42 8.54 -13.88
N PHE A 337 13.64 9.02 -12.92
CA PHE A 337 13.95 8.89 -11.50
C PHE A 337 13.03 7.84 -10.88
N GLN A 338 13.58 7.04 -9.97
CA GLN A 338 12.75 6.29 -9.02
C GLN A 338 12.26 7.28 -7.96
N VAL A 339 10.95 7.25 -7.68
CA VAL A 339 10.31 8.16 -6.72
C VAL A 339 10.85 7.97 -5.29
N GLN A 340 11.37 6.76 -4.96
CA GLN A 340 12.12 6.52 -3.73
C GLN A 340 13.57 6.99 -3.85
N GLY A 341 13.83 8.26 -3.55
CA GLY A 341 15.17 8.72 -3.15
C GLY A 341 15.94 9.61 -4.12
N GLN A 342 15.32 10.12 -5.19
CA GLN A 342 16.01 10.93 -6.23
C GLN A 342 17.23 10.23 -6.84
N THR A 343 17.30 8.89 -6.77
CA THR A 343 18.33 8.13 -7.47
C THR A 343 17.94 7.96 -8.93
N GLN A 344 18.77 8.51 -9.81
CA GLN A 344 18.69 8.32 -11.25
C GLN A 344 18.80 6.82 -11.56
N LEU A 345 17.73 6.22 -12.11
CA LEU A 345 17.72 4.79 -12.46
C LEU A 345 18.59 4.52 -13.68
N TRP A 346 18.46 5.37 -14.68
CA TRP A 346 19.33 5.38 -15.84
C TRP A 346 19.22 6.73 -16.55
N GLN A 347 20.25 7.02 -17.35
CA GLN A 347 20.33 8.20 -18.18
C GLN A 347 20.78 7.75 -19.57
N ALA A 348 19.95 7.97 -20.57
CA ALA A 348 20.37 7.79 -21.95
C ALA A 348 21.19 9.02 -22.37
N GLU A 349 22.51 8.85 -22.51
CA GLU A 349 23.41 9.92 -23.00
C GLU A 349 23.13 10.34 -24.44
N ARG A 350 22.38 9.53 -25.18
CA ARG A 350 22.05 9.77 -26.58
C ARG A 350 20.73 9.08 -26.92
N MET A 351 19.65 9.55 -26.32
CA MET A 351 18.38 9.42 -27.03
C MET A 351 18.52 10.32 -28.25
N GLU A 352 18.55 9.77 -29.47
CA GLU A 352 18.30 10.53 -30.69
C GLU A 352 16.82 10.98 -30.73
N LEU A 353 16.31 11.46 -29.60
CA LEU A 353 15.14 12.30 -29.57
C LEU A 353 15.61 13.61 -30.20
N ALA A 354 15.29 13.81 -31.46
CA ALA A 354 15.25 15.15 -32.01
C ALA A 354 14.46 16.06 -31.05
N ASP A 355 14.72 17.38 -31.07
CA ASP A 355 14.12 18.40 -30.18
C ASP A 355 12.57 18.46 -30.12
N ARG A 356 11.86 17.49 -30.72
CA ARG A 356 10.41 17.37 -30.88
C ARG A 356 9.86 15.97 -30.53
N ALA A 357 10.32 15.37 -29.45
CA ALA A 357 9.75 14.11 -28.94
C ALA A 357 8.40 14.34 -28.24
N ALA A 358 7.46 13.42 -28.43
CA ALA A 358 6.19 13.34 -27.73
C ALA A 358 6.37 12.94 -26.27
N ALA A 359 5.40 13.31 -25.43
CA ALA A 359 5.27 12.80 -24.07
C ALA A 359 5.28 11.26 -24.06
N LEU A 360 5.86 10.67 -23.01
CA LEU A 360 6.09 9.23 -22.92
C LEU A 360 4.90 8.51 -22.26
N THR A 361 4.64 7.28 -22.71
CA THR A 361 3.60 6.42 -22.11
C THR A 361 4.19 5.09 -21.71
N ALA A 362 4.01 4.70 -20.45
CA ALA A 362 4.38 3.38 -19.97
C ALA A 362 3.25 2.38 -20.23
N GLY A 363 3.58 1.24 -20.84
CA GLY A 363 2.69 0.10 -21.02
C GLY A 363 2.74 -0.89 -19.88
N ALA A 364 1.72 -1.75 -19.81
CA ALA A 364 1.66 -2.86 -18.86
C ALA A 364 2.62 -4.01 -19.20
N ASP A 365 3.35 -3.90 -20.32
CA ASP A 365 4.31 -4.87 -20.83
C ASP A 365 5.77 -4.50 -20.48
N ASP A 366 5.97 -3.69 -19.43
CA ASP A 366 7.28 -3.20 -18.99
C ASP A 366 8.05 -2.38 -20.04
N LYS A 367 7.33 -1.83 -21.03
CA LYS A 367 7.88 -0.96 -22.06
C LYS A 367 7.42 0.48 -21.92
N VAL A 368 8.26 1.40 -22.39
CA VAL A 368 7.97 2.82 -22.50
C VAL A 368 7.91 3.21 -23.97
N TYR A 369 6.79 3.80 -24.36
CA TYR A 369 6.51 4.21 -25.73
C TYR A 369 6.75 5.69 -25.92
N ALA A 370 7.51 6.03 -26.96
CA ALA A 370 7.81 7.39 -27.38
C ALA A 370 7.49 7.58 -28.86
N CYS A 371 6.94 8.73 -29.24
CA CYS A 371 6.81 9.12 -30.63
C CYS A 371 7.72 10.31 -30.90
N THR A 372 8.65 10.20 -31.85
CA THR A 372 9.67 11.21 -32.08
C THR A 372 9.70 11.56 -33.54
N VAL A 373 9.43 12.83 -33.89
CA VAL A 373 9.37 13.33 -35.27
C VAL A 373 8.47 12.48 -36.18
N ASP A 374 8.97 11.38 -36.73
CA ASP A 374 8.31 10.48 -37.68
C ASP A 374 8.38 9.00 -37.26
N THR A 375 8.84 8.66 -36.05
CA THR A 375 9.11 7.28 -35.65
C THR A 375 8.61 6.99 -34.24
N VAL A 376 7.97 5.84 -34.04
CA VAL A 376 7.56 5.33 -32.73
C VAL A 376 8.62 4.36 -32.21
N TYR A 377 9.03 4.57 -30.97
CA TYR A 377 10.02 3.77 -30.25
C TYR A 377 9.35 3.09 -29.08
N ALA A 378 9.65 1.81 -28.89
CA ALA A 378 9.39 1.10 -27.65
C ALA A 378 10.72 0.83 -26.96
N TYR A 379 10.86 1.35 -25.75
CA TYR A 379 12.02 1.13 -24.89
C TYR A 379 11.66 0.09 -23.84
N SER A 380 12.56 -0.85 -23.58
CA SER A 380 12.48 -1.74 -22.42
C SER A 380 12.74 -0.96 -21.13
N SER A 381 12.38 -1.55 -19.99
CA SER A 381 12.60 -0.97 -18.65
C SER A 381 14.07 -0.65 -18.34
N ASP A 382 15.02 -1.32 -19.01
CA ASP A 382 16.47 -1.08 -18.95
C ASP A 382 16.96 0.08 -19.84
N GLY A 383 16.07 0.72 -20.59
CA GLY A 383 16.36 1.84 -21.50
C GLY A 383 16.84 1.42 -22.89
N THR A 384 16.89 0.11 -23.19
CA THR A 384 17.23 -0.39 -24.54
C THR A 384 16.04 -0.28 -25.49
N VAL A 385 16.29 -0.04 -26.78
CA VAL A 385 15.23 -0.02 -27.79
C VAL A 385 14.80 -1.46 -28.08
N SER A 386 13.55 -1.79 -27.73
CA SER A 386 12.93 -3.08 -28.02
C SER A 386 12.56 -3.17 -29.50
N TRP A 387 11.87 -2.15 -30.02
CA TRP A 387 11.51 -2.06 -31.43
C TRP A 387 11.23 -0.62 -31.84
N THR A 388 11.27 -0.38 -33.16
CA THR A 388 10.95 0.92 -33.77
C THR A 388 10.02 0.74 -34.95
N VAL A 389 9.02 1.61 -35.08
CA VAL A 389 8.10 1.63 -36.22
C VAL A 389 8.11 3.04 -36.84
N PRO A 390 8.59 3.21 -38.09
CA PRO A 390 8.50 4.49 -38.77
C PRO A 390 7.05 4.77 -39.17
N LEU A 391 6.62 6.02 -39.00
CA LEU A 391 5.34 6.53 -39.48
C LEU A 391 5.38 6.71 -41.00
N ARG A 392 4.20 6.78 -41.62
CA ARG A 392 4.06 7.00 -43.07
C ARG A 392 4.60 8.37 -43.48
N GLU A 393 5.09 8.49 -44.72
CA GLU A 393 5.58 9.75 -45.29
C GLU A 393 4.63 10.94 -45.00
N GLN A 394 5.18 12.08 -44.57
CA GLN A 394 4.48 13.31 -44.18
C GLN A 394 3.66 13.28 -42.87
N SER A 395 3.79 12.23 -42.04
CA SER A 395 3.14 12.16 -40.72
C SER A 395 4.14 12.44 -39.60
N TYR A 396 3.89 13.49 -38.80
CA TYR A 396 4.77 13.86 -37.70
C TYR A 396 4.08 13.76 -36.34
N CYS A 397 4.75 13.15 -35.35
CA CYS A 397 4.32 13.05 -33.96
C CYS A 397 4.03 14.42 -33.35
N GLN A 398 2.92 14.54 -32.62
CA GLN A 398 2.67 15.72 -31.79
C GLN A 398 3.54 15.67 -30.51
N PRO A 399 4.43 16.65 -30.27
CA PRO A 399 5.38 16.60 -29.17
C PRO A 399 4.72 16.71 -27.77
N THR A 400 3.49 17.22 -27.71
CA THR A 400 2.77 17.44 -26.44
C THR A 400 1.73 16.35 -26.14
N ILE A 401 1.53 15.37 -27.02
CA ILE A 401 0.49 14.34 -26.89
C ILE A 401 1.14 12.97 -26.73
N ALA A 402 0.94 12.36 -25.57
CA ALA A 402 1.46 11.04 -25.29
C ALA A 402 0.74 9.96 -26.11
N PRO A 403 1.43 8.89 -26.55
CA PRO A 403 0.80 7.69 -27.11
C PRO A 403 -0.28 7.13 -26.19
N ILE A 404 -1.42 6.69 -26.73
CA ILE A 404 -2.46 6.02 -25.93
C ILE A 404 -2.40 4.52 -26.22
N ILE A 405 -2.39 3.70 -25.18
CA ILE A 405 -2.35 2.23 -25.30
C ILE A 405 -3.79 1.70 -25.17
N ALA A 406 -4.24 0.93 -26.15
CA ALA A 406 -5.51 0.22 -26.06
C ALA A 406 -5.35 -1.12 -25.33
N SER A 407 -6.47 -1.67 -24.85
CA SER A 407 -6.54 -3.00 -24.25
C SER A 407 -6.07 -4.12 -25.20
N SER A 408 -6.15 -3.89 -26.51
CA SER A 408 -5.62 -4.78 -27.55
C SER A 408 -4.09 -4.78 -27.67
N GLY A 409 -3.39 -3.85 -27.00
CA GLY A 409 -1.94 -3.63 -27.16
C GLY A 409 -1.57 -2.69 -28.30
N GLU A 410 -2.55 -2.20 -29.07
CA GLU A 410 -2.33 -1.22 -30.14
C GLU A 410 -2.09 0.19 -29.57
N LEU A 411 -1.21 0.95 -30.23
CA LEU A 411 -0.86 2.31 -29.85
C LEU A 411 -1.57 3.33 -30.75
N PHE A 412 -2.26 4.28 -30.14
CA PHE A 412 -2.91 5.40 -30.81
C PHE A 412 -2.03 6.63 -30.71
N ILE A 413 -1.57 7.11 -31.87
CA ILE A 413 -0.61 8.20 -32.00
C ILE A 413 -1.27 9.40 -32.66
N ALA A 414 -1.19 10.57 -32.03
CA ALA A 414 -1.54 11.82 -32.68
C ALA A 414 -0.39 12.25 -33.61
N ALA A 415 -0.63 12.16 -34.92
CA ALA A 415 0.33 12.57 -35.94
C ALA A 415 -0.24 13.72 -36.77
N ALA A 416 0.20 14.95 -36.51
CA ALA A 416 -0.29 16.18 -37.15
C ALA A 416 -1.82 16.33 -37.12
N LYS A 417 -2.50 15.98 -38.22
CA LYS A 417 -3.95 16.12 -38.44
C LYS A 417 -4.72 14.80 -38.35
N GLN A 418 -4.04 13.70 -38.03
CA GLN A 418 -4.61 12.36 -38.03
C GLN A 418 -4.21 11.57 -36.79
N VAL A 419 -5.00 10.55 -36.48
CA VAL A 419 -4.68 9.55 -35.48
C VAL A 419 -4.24 8.29 -36.22
N LEU A 420 -3.05 7.80 -35.88
CA LEU A 420 -2.48 6.58 -36.43
C LEU A 420 -2.59 5.47 -35.39
N ILE A 421 -2.92 4.27 -35.84
CA ILE A 421 -2.81 3.05 -35.03
C ILE A 421 -1.49 2.39 -35.40
N VAL A 422 -0.65 2.16 -34.39
CA VAL A 422 0.60 1.42 -34.50
C VAL A 422 0.41 0.10 -33.79
N THR A 423 0.43 -0.98 -34.57
CA THR A 423 0.42 -2.34 -34.05
C THR A 423 1.86 -2.77 -33.82
N PRO A 424 2.25 -3.14 -32.58
CA PRO A 424 3.59 -3.62 -32.28
C PRO A 424 3.98 -4.83 -33.15
N PRO A 425 5.27 -5.02 -33.46
CA PRO A 425 5.74 -6.24 -34.10
C PRO A 425 5.59 -7.45 -33.16
N ASP A 426 4.97 -8.52 -33.66
CA ASP A 426 4.86 -9.83 -32.99
C ASP A 426 5.96 -10.79 -33.50
N ASP A 427 6.21 -11.90 -32.80
CA ASP A 427 7.21 -12.93 -33.18
C ASP A 427 7.03 -13.49 -34.61
N LEU A 428 5.82 -13.36 -35.18
CA LEU A 428 5.48 -13.76 -36.56
C LEU A 428 5.61 -12.61 -37.59
N GLN A 429 5.55 -11.35 -37.17
CA GLN A 429 5.68 -10.17 -38.03
C GLN A 429 6.98 -9.43 -37.71
N LEU A 430 7.98 -9.58 -38.59
CA LEU A 430 9.29 -8.93 -38.49
C LEU A 430 9.25 -7.39 -38.40
N MET A 431 8.13 -6.74 -38.78
CA MET A 431 7.93 -5.29 -38.72
C MET A 431 6.52 -4.96 -38.24
N GLY A 432 6.40 -3.97 -37.35
CA GLY A 432 5.10 -3.45 -36.92
C GLY A 432 4.35 -2.76 -38.05
N THR A 433 3.03 -2.62 -37.92
CA THR A 433 2.19 -2.02 -38.96
C THR A 433 1.61 -0.69 -38.51
N VAL A 434 1.53 0.26 -39.44
CA VAL A 434 0.91 1.57 -39.20
C VAL A 434 -0.33 1.67 -40.07
N THR A 435 -1.49 1.81 -39.44
CA THR A 435 -2.77 2.04 -40.11
C THR A 435 -3.35 3.40 -39.71
N SER A 436 -4.16 3.99 -40.58
CA SER A 436 -4.90 5.19 -40.23
C SER A 436 -6.11 4.78 -39.42
N PHE A 437 -6.33 5.42 -38.27
CA PHE A 437 -7.52 5.20 -37.45
C PHE A 437 -8.81 5.53 -38.22
N PHE A 438 -8.73 6.49 -39.14
CA PHE A 438 -9.82 6.88 -40.02
C PHE A 438 -9.52 6.45 -41.46
N ASN A 439 -10.37 5.59 -42.03
CA ASN A 439 -10.15 4.99 -43.37
C ASN A 439 -10.43 5.97 -44.52
N SER A 440 -11.29 6.96 -44.29
CA SER A 440 -11.31 8.22 -45.02
C SER A 440 -10.84 9.27 -44.06
N SER A 441 -9.89 10.14 -44.47
CA SER A 441 -9.50 11.33 -43.75
C SER A 441 -10.71 11.89 -43.04
N LEU A 442 -10.66 12.00 -41.71
CA LEU A 442 -11.67 12.74 -40.98
C LEU A 442 -11.55 14.20 -41.45
N VAL A 443 -12.11 14.48 -42.62
CA VAL A 443 -12.63 15.79 -42.93
C VAL A 443 -13.67 15.95 -41.86
N VAL A 444 -13.30 16.69 -40.82
CA VAL A 444 -14.22 17.37 -39.92
C VAL A 444 -15.08 18.26 -40.82
N ALA A 445 -16.06 17.65 -41.49
CA ALA A 445 -16.91 18.29 -42.46
C ALA A 445 -18.11 18.88 -41.71
N SER A 446 -17.90 19.98 -41.01
CA SER A 446 -18.93 21.03 -40.91
C SER A 446 -18.28 22.42 -40.80
N GLY A 447 -18.16 23.08 -41.95
CA GLY A 447 -18.36 24.54 -42.04
C GLY A 447 -17.18 25.48 -41.80
N GLY A 448 -15.93 25.09 -42.01
CA GLY A 448 -14.78 26.02 -41.97
C GLY A 448 -13.68 25.60 -42.94
N ASN A 449 -12.91 26.56 -43.47
CA ASN A 449 -11.81 26.30 -44.40
C ASN A 449 -10.93 25.16 -43.87
N ALA A 450 -10.65 24.18 -44.73
CA ALA A 450 -9.92 22.94 -44.42
C ALA A 450 -8.42 23.15 -44.10
N GLU A 451 -8.00 24.39 -43.89
CA GLU A 451 -6.64 24.77 -43.59
C GLU A 451 -6.54 25.04 -42.07
N GLU A 452 -5.73 24.24 -41.37
CA GLU A 452 -5.29 24.39 -39.97
C GLU A 452 -6.17 23.86 -38.83
N TYR A 453 -6.56 22.58 -38.87
CA TYR A 453 -6.88 21.85 -37.62
C TYR A 453 -5.69 20.96 -37.22
N ILE A 454 -5.24 21.12 -35.98
CA ILE A 454 -4.17 20.33 -35.35
C ILE A 454 -4.78 19.63 -34.14
N ILE A 455 -4.45 18.36 -33.92
CA ILE A 455 -4.86 17.65 -32.72
C ILE A 455 -4.08 18.26 -31.55
N ILE A 456 -4.81 18.81 -30.56
CA ILE A 456 -4.24 19.48 -29.38
C ILE A 456 -4.11 18.49 -28.22
N GLY A 457 -4.99 17.49 -28.15
CA GLY A 457 -4.90 16.45 -27.14
C GLY A 457 -5.85 15.29 -27.37
N MET A 458 -5.46 14.13 -26.84
CA MET A 458 -6.25 12.91 -26.88
C MET A 458 -6.30 12.29 -25.48
N SER A 459 -7.44 11.68 -25.15
CA SER A 459 -7.62 10.97 -23.89
C SER A 459 -8.53 9.76 -24.07
N ILE A 460 -8.33 8.72 -23.27
CA ILE A 460 -9.09 7.47 -23.32
C ILE A 460 -10.05 7.36 -22.13
N SER A 461 -11.24 6.83 -22.39
CA SER A 461 -12.15 6.34 -21.35
C SER A 461 -11.98 4.83 -21.20
N ALA A 462 -11.42 4.40 -20.08
CA ALA A 462 -11.18 2.99 -19.79
C ALA A 462 -12.49 2.19 -19.68
N SER A 463 -13.58 2.84 -19.24
CA SER A 463 -14.89 2.20 -19.07
C SER A 463 -15.68 2.03 -20.37
N LYS A 464 -15.31 2.71 -21.47
CA LYS A 464 -16.15 2.80 -22.68
C LYS A 464 -15.43 2.51 -24.00
N GLU A 465 -14.15 2.13 -23.96
CA GLU A 465 -13.33 1.92 -25.18
C GLU A 465 -13.50 3.07 -26.18
N ALA A 466 -13.50 4.30 -25.66
CA ALA A 466 -13.74 5.51 -26.44
C ALA A 466 -12.55 6.47 -26.28
N ILE A 467 -12.16 7.08 -27.39
CA ILE A 467 -11.14 8.11 -27.48
C ILE A 467 -11.83 9.47 -27.63
N PHE A 468 -11.47 10.40 -26.76
CA PHE A 468 -11.80 11.81 -26.91
C PHE A 468 -10.66 12.53 -27.60
N ILE A 469 -10.97 13.21 -28.70
CA ILE A 469 -10.00 13.92 -29.54
C ILE A 469 -10.36 15.40 -29.52
N ASN A 470 -9.47 16.23 -29.00
CA ASN A 470 -9.57 17.68 -29.10
C ASN A 470 -8.78 18.18 -30.32
N ALA A 471 -9.49 18.72 -31.30
CA ALA A 471 -8.93 19.30 -32.52
C ALA A 471 -8.97 20.85 -32.52
N GLY A 472 -8.91 21.46 -31.34
CA GLY A 472 -8.86 22.90 -31.16
C GLY A 472 -10.12 23.59 -31.68
N VAL A 473 -9.96 24.39 -32.74
CA VAL A 473 -11.07 25.18 -33.34
C VAL A 473 -12.15 24.26 -33.92
N ALA A 474 -11.76 23.03 -34.30
CA ALA A 474 -12.70 22.02 -34.74
C ALA A 474 -13.53 21.44 -33.58
N GLY A 475 -13.19 21.73 -32.32
CA GLY A 475 -13.88 21.23 -31.16
C GLY A 475 -13.46 19.81 -30.79
N VAL A 476 -14.29 19.17 -29.96
CA VAL A 476 -14.02 17.85 -29.39
C VAL A 476 -14.92 16.79 -30.02
N PHE A 477 -14.31 15.64 -30.31
CA PHE A 477 -14.96 14.47 -30.87
C PHE A 477 -14.84 13.31 -29.90
N CYS A 478 -15.81 12.40 -29.94
CA CYS A 478 -15.77 11.14 -29.22
C CYS A 478 -15.97 9.99 -30.20
N VAL A 479 -14.97 9.12 -30.29
CA VAL A 479 -14.89 8.02 -31.26
C VAL A 479 -14.60 6.73 -30.50
N LEU A 480 -15.28 5.65 -30.84
CA LEU A 480 -14.99 4.32 -30.32
C LEU A 480 -13.68 3.78 -30.90
N MET A 481 -13.00 2.87 -30.21
CA MET A 481 -11.75 2.24 -30.67
C MET A 481 -11.85 1.53 -32.04
N ASN A 482 -13.07 1.22 -32.50
CA ASN A 482 -13.34 0.67 -33.83
C ASN A 482 -13.46 1.74 -34.94
N GLY A 483 -13.22 3.02 -34.63
CA GLY A 483 -13.26 4.14 -35.58
C GLY A 483 -14.66 4.73 -35.81
N THR A 484 -15.71 4.21 -35.15
CA THR A 484 -17.07 4.76 -35.28
C THR A 484 -17.30 5.93 -34.33
N SER A 485 -17.97 6.98 -34.80
CA SER A 485 -18.27 8.15 -33.97
C SER A 485 -19.33 7.81 -32.91
N LEU A 486 -18.99 7.95 -31.62
CA LEU A 486 -19.95 7.79 -30.53
C LEU A 486 -20.91 8.99 -30.49
N TRP A 487 -20.38 10.18 -30.72
CA TRP A 487 -21.18 11.37 -30.93
C TRP A 487 -21.59 11.41 -32.39
N ALA A 488 -22.84 11.08 -32.66
CA ALA A 488 -23.42 11.16 -33.99
C ALA A 488 -24.85 11.71 -33.96
N ASP A 489 -25.26 12.38 -35.03
CA ASP A 489 -26.64 12.84 -35.19
C ASP A 489 -27.59 11.67 -35.53
N GLU A 490 -28.89 11.95 -35.66
CA GLU A 490 -29.90 10.95 -36.05
C GLU A 490 -29.62 10.28 -37.42
N LYS A 491 -28.78 10.90 -38.26
CA LYS A 491 -28.34 10.39 -39.56
C LYS A 491 -26.98 9.69 -39.48
N LYS A 492 -26.48 9.39 -38.27
CA LYS A 492 -25.17 8.80 -37.97
C LYS A 492 -23.98 9.62 -38.48
N LYS A 493 -24.15 10.93 -38.71
CA LYS A 493 -23.03 11.81 -39.04
C LYS A 493 -22.28 12.19 -37.76
N PRO A 494 -20.94 12.20 -37.76
CA PRO A 494 -20.15 12.61 -36.60
C PRO A 494 -20.57 13.99 -36.10
N THR A 495 -20.88 14.10 -34.81
CA THR A 495 -21.16 15.36 -34.13
C THR A 495 -20.03 15.71 -33.17
N ARG A 496 -19.90 17.00 -32.89
CA ARG A 496 -18.81 17.56 -32.10
C ARG A 496 -19.33 18.47 -31.02
N PHE A 497 -18.56 18.59 -29.94
CA PHE A 497 -18.75 19.65 -28.97
C PHE A 497 -17.83 20.83 -29.33
N SER A 498 -18.43 21.96 -29.70
CA SER A 498 -17.71 23.18 -30.09
C SER A 498 -17.96 24.29 -29.08
N PRO A 499 -16.93 25.07 -28.71
CA PRO A 499 -17.12 26.26 -27.90
C PRO A 499 -17.70 27.42 -28.73
N ILE A 500 -17.53 27.41 -30.06
CA ILE A 500 -18.14 28.37 -30.97
C ILE A 500 -19.52 27.82 -31.33
N GLY A 501 -20.54 28.30 -30.63
CA GLY A 501 -21.92 27.86 -30.83
C GLY A 501 -22.38 28.14 -32.25
N ASN A 502 -22.69 27.08 -32.99
CA ASN A 502 -23.58 27.13 -34.17
C ASN A 502 -24.18 25.76 -34.54
N ASP A 503 -23.67 24.63 -34.03
CA ASP A 503 -24.25 23.31 -34.32
C ASP A 503 -24.81 22.64 -33.04
N LEU A 504 -26.15 22.52 -33.01
CA LEU A 504 -26.96 21.49 -32.33
C LEU A 504 -27.21 21.53 -30.80
N SER A 505 -27.26 22.71 -30.16
CA SER A 505 -27.94 22.87 -28.85
C SER A 505 -28.96 24.02 -28.89
N PRO A 506 -30.08 23.95 -28.14
CA PRO A 506 -31.10 25.02 -28.12
C PRO A 506 -30.48 26.39 -27.81
N PRO A 507 -31.06 27.49 -28.33
CA PRO A 507 -30.41 28.79 -28.39
C PRO A 507 -30.42 29.42 -27.01
N ALA A 508 -29.26 29.52 -26.35
CA ALA A 508 -28.91 30.60 -25.41
C ALA A 508 -27.74 30.23 -24.47
N ILE A 509 -26.56 29.85 -24.96
CA ILE A 509 -25.32 30.08 -24.20
C ILE A 509 -24.24 30.48 -25.20
N LYS A 510 -23.91 31.79 -25.28
CA LYS A 510 -22.64 32.22 -25.88
C LYS A 510 -21.53 31.52 -25.09
N ALA A 511 -20.89 30.56 -25.73
CA ALA A 511 -19.88 29.73 -25.08
C ALA A 511 -18.48 30.38 -25.07
N CYS A 512 -18.31 31.58 -25.63
CA CYS A 512 -17.06 32.35 -25.61
C CYS A 512 -17.32 33.81 -25.26
N GLY A 513 -16.44 34.42 -24.46
CA GLY A 513 -16.66 35.72 -23.83
C GLY A 513 -15.74 36.81 -24.37
N GLY A 514 -16.22 37.63 -25.32
CA GLY A 514 -15.59 38.89 -25.75
C GLY A 514 -15.43 39.03 -27.28
N ASP A 515 -15.48 40.27 -27.80
CA ASP A 515 -15.45 40.62 -29.23
C ASP A 515 -14.07 40.49 -29.91
N LYS A 516 -13.09 39.80 -29.30
CA LYS A 516 -11.78 39.53 -29.93
C LYS A 516 -11.26 38.12 -29.63
N SER A 517 -10.73 37.52 -30.71
CA SER A 517 -9.91 36.29 -30.83
C SER A 517 -10.57 34.91 -30.66
N LEU A 518 -10.11 34.02 -31.53
CA LEU A 518 -10.41 32.59 -31.73
C LEU A 518 -10.72 31.82 -30.44
N CYS A 519 -11.93 31.29 -30.30
CA CYS A 519 -12.33 30.50 -29.14
C CYS A 519 -12.00 29.02 -29.32
N ILE A 520 -11.09 28.53 -28.49
CA ILE A 520 -10.44 27.22 -28.64
C ILE A 520 -10.28 26.52 -27.31
N PHE A 521 -10.43 25.20 -27.29
CA PHE A 521 -9.98 24.37 -26.18
C PHE A 521 -8.48 24.15 -26.28
N PHE A 522 -7.77 24.40 -25.18
CA PHE A 522 -6.30 24.46 -25.20
C PHE A 522 -5.61 23.22 -24.61
N ASN A 523 -6.37 22.33 -23.96
CA ASN A 523 -5.84 21.16 -23.26
C ASN A 523 -6.41 19.84 -23.81
N ALA A 524 -5.70 18.74 -23.52
CA ALA A 524 -6.26 17.40 -23.67
C ALA A 524 -7.50 17.25 -22.76
N PRO A 525 -8.58 16.59 -23.23
CA PRO A 525 -9.78 16.38 -22.41
C PRO A 525 -9.44 15.59 -21.14
N ALA A 526 -9.74 16.11 -19.96
CA ALA A 526 -9.60 15.34 -18.74
C ALA A 526 -10.82 14.43 -18.56
N VAL A 527 -10.62 13.12 -18.53
CA VAL A 527 -11.72 12.13 -18.49
C VAL A 527 -11.88 11.61 -17.07
N ASP A 528 -13.05 11.84 -16.48
CA ASP A 528 -13.44 11.14 -15.25
C ASP A 528 -13.75 9.68 -15.59
N GLN A 529 -12.93 8.77 -15.09
CA GLN A 529 -13.03 7.35 -15.42
C GLN A 529 -14.28 6.68 -14.84
N CYS A 530 -14.82 7.23 -13.75
CA CYS A 530 -16.01 6.71 -13.07
C CYS A 530 -17.30 7.13 -13.79
N ASP A 531 -17.48 8.43 -14.01
CA ASP A 531 -18.70 8.97 -14.63
C ASP A 531 -18.64 9.00 -16.16
N GLY A 532 -17.43 8.95 -16.72
CA GLY A 532 -17.17 9.13 -18.15
C GLY A 532 -17.50 10.53 -18.65
N ASN A 533 -17.51 11.54 -17.78
CA ASN A 533 -17.63 12.94 -18.18
C ASN A 533 -16.24 13.49 -18.54
N ILE A 534 -16.21 14.50 -19.40
CA ILE A 534 -14.96 15.15 -19.78
C ILE A 534 -14.94 16.60 -19.34
N TYR A 535 -13.75 17.05 -18.96
CA TYR A 535 -13.49 18.40 -18.50
C TYR A 535 -12.45 19.09 -19.39
N LEU A 536 -12.79 20.29 -19.82
CA LEU A 536 -12.02 21.06 -20.82
C LEU A 536 -11.93 22.51 -20.40
N CYS A 537 -10.83 23.15 -20.76
CA CYS A 537 -10.64 24.57 -20.54
C CYS A 537 -10.43 25.29 -21.87
N ASN A 538 -11.01 26.49 -21.97
CA ASN A 538 -10.77 27.38 -23.11
C ASN A 538 -9.75 28.47 -22.76
N LEU A 539 -9.24 29.16 -23.79
CA LEU A 539 -8.32 30.28 -23.61
C LEU A 539 -8.94 31.49 -22.87
N ASP A 540 -10.27 31.60 -22.83
CA ASP A 540 -10.96 32.70 -22.13
C ASP A 540 -11.06 32.48 -20.61
N GLY A 541 -10.53 31.37 -20.06
CA GLY A 541 -10.55 31.13 -18.61
C GLY A 541 -11.81 30.43 -18.10
N PHE A 542 -12.55 29.73 -18.94
CA PHE A 542 -13.71 28.91 -18.53
C PHE A 542 -13.35 27.44 -18.45
N LEU A 543 -13.90 26.76 -17.43
CA LEU A 543 -13.91 25.31 -17.30
C LEU A 543 -15.29 24.77 -17.72
N TYR A 544 -15.28 23.79 -18.62
CA TYR A 544 -16.44 23.14 -19.19
C TYR A 544 -16.51 21.70 -18.71
N ALA A 545 -17.69 21.26 -18.31
CA ALA A 545 -18.00 19.85 -18.12
C ALA A 545 -18.96 19.39 -19.23
N VAL A 546 -18.58 18.36 -19.95
CA VAL A 546 -19.32 17.82 -21.09
C VAL A 546 -19.62 16.35 -20.82
N HIS A 547 -20.83 15.91 -21.19
CA HIS A 547 -21.18 14.51 -21.09
C HIS A 547 -20.32 13.68 -22.05
N GLY A 548 -19.72 12.57 -21.62
CA GLY A 548 -18.95 11.74 -22.55
C GLY A 548 -19.81 10.96 -23.54
N HIS A 549 -21.10 10.74 -23.26
CA HIS A 549 -22.00 9.94 -24.09
C HIS A 549 -22.75 10.75 -25.16
N ARG A 550 -22.78 12.08 -25.05
CA ARG A 550 -23.44 13.00 -26.00
C ARG A 550 -22.66 14.32 -26.04
N PRO A 551 -22.59 15.02 -27.18
CA PRO A 551 -21.90 16.31 -27.29
C PRO A 551 -22.71 17.45 -26.64
N SER A 552 -23.01 17.36 -25.35
CA SER A 552 -23.83 18.32 -24.61
C SER A 552 -23.14 18.84 -23.35
N LEU A 553 -23.25 20.15 -23.15
CA LEU A 553 -22.73 20.84 -21.96
C LEU A 553 -23.54 20.42 -20.72
N ARG A 554 -22.83 20.02 -19.65
CA ARG A 554 -23.42 19.79 -18.33
C ARG A 554 -23.44 21.08 -17.52
N TRP A 555 -22.29 21.74 -17.42
CA TRP A 555 -22.13 23.04 -16.79
C TRP A 555 -20.86 23.71 -17.30
N ARG A 556 -20.79 25.03 -17.11
CA ARG A 556 -19.57 25.82 -17.28
C ARG A 556 -19.39 26.72 -16.08
N THR A 557 -18.14 26.97 -15.71
CA THR A 557 -17.80 27.90 -14.63
C THR A 557 -16.67 28.82 -15.08
N ASP A 558 -16.75 30.08 -14.67
CA ASP A 558 -15.70 31.07 -14.87
C ASP A 558 -14.64 30.85 -13.79
N LEU A 559 -13.37 30.66 -14.19
CA LEU A 559 -12.27 30.48 -13.25
C LEU A 559 -11.91 31.80 -12.53
N GLN A 560 -12.47 32.95 -12.95
CA GLN A 560 -12.24 34.28 -12.37
C GLN A 560 -10.74 34.62 -12.23
N LEU A 561 -9.98 34.33 -13.29
CA LEU A 561 -8.53 34.43 -13.26
C LEU A 561 -8.06 35.88 -13.05
N PRO A 562 -7.09 36.13 -12.15
CA PRO A 562 -6.57 37.48 -11.87
C PRO A 562 -5.64 37.95 -13.00
N GLY A 563 -6.22 38.35 -14.14
CA GLY A 563 -5.50 38.84 -15.32
C GLY A 563 -5.33 37.77 -16.43
N PRO A 564 -4.63 38.11 -17.53
CA PRO A 564 -4.40 37.18 -18.64
C PRO A 564 -3.59 35.98 -18.13
N SER A 565 -4.28 34.85 -17.94
CA SER A 565 -3.73 33.67 -17.30
C SER A 565 -3.70 32.50 -18.27
N THR A 566 -2.55 31.86 -18.43
CA THR A 566 -2.43 30.67 -19.27
C THR A 566 -2.83 29.43 -18.48
N ILE A 567 -3.78 28.65 -18.97
CA ILE A 567 -4.17 27.38 -18.33
C ILE A 567 -3.10 26.33 -18.64
N ALA A 568 -2.60 25.69 -17.59
CA ALA A 568 -1.54 24.69 -17.67
C ALA A 568 -2.13 23.29 -17.94
N GLY A 569 -3.29 22.97 -17.34
CA GLY A 569 -3.95 21.69 -17.56
C GLY A 569 -5.17 21.48 -16.68
N VAL A 570 -5.96 20.47 -17.03
CA VAL A 570 -7.10 19.98 -16.24
C VAL A 570 -6.86 18.52 -15.93
N ILE A 571 -7.12 18.11 -14.69
CA ILE A 571 -6.99 16.73 -14.25
C ILE A 571 -8.15 16.34 -13.35
N THR A 572 -8.53 15.07 -13.38
CA THR A 572 -9.57 14.49 -12.53
C THR A 572 -8.92 13.57 -11.51
N GLY A 573 -9.27 13.71 -10.24
CA GLY A 573 -8.85 12.79 -9.18
C GLY A 573 -9.91 11.73 -8.90
N ASN A 574 -9.50 10.57 -8.37
CA ASN A 574 -10.42 9.47 -8.00
C ASN A 574 -11.33 9.82 -6.80
N ASN A 575 -11.09 10.96 -6.15
CA ASN A 575 -11.91 11.49 -5.05
C ASN A 575 -13.15 12.28 -5.51
N GLY A 576 -13.51 12.21 -6.79
CA GLY A 576 -14.67 12.92 -7.34
C GLY A 576 -14.46 14.44 -7.43
N ARG A 577 -13.22 14.87 -7.71
CA ARG A 577 -12.85 16.27 -7.87
C ARG A 577 -12.13 16.52 -9.18
N VAL A 578 -12.28 17.75 -9.67
CA VAL A 578 -11.63 18.24 -10.88
C VAL A 578 -10.66 19.34 -10.47
N TYR A 579 -9.40 19.23 -10.89
CA TYR A 579 -8.37 20.20 -10.58
C TYR A 579 -7.93 20.93 -11.84
N VAL A 580 -7.77 22.24 -11.72
CA VAL A 580 -7.31 23.11 -12.82
C VAL A 580 -6.07 23.84 -12.36
N ALA A 581 -5.00 23.73 -13.13
CA ALA A 581 -3.76 24.45 -12.89
C ALA A 581 -3.59 25.57 -13.93
N THR A 582 -3.14 26.73 -13.48
CA THR A 582 -2.73 27.85 -14.35
C THR A 582 -1.22 28.06 -14.25
N ALA A 583 -0.61 28.52 -15.33
CA ALA A 583 0.83 28.68 -15.43
C ALA A 583 1.33 30.07 -15.04
N ALA A 584 0.65 31.14 -15.46
CA ALA A 584 1.11 32.50 -15.20
C ALA A 584 -0.08 33.48 -15.08
N PRO A 585 -0.43 33.97 -13.87
CA PRO A 585 0.07 33.55 -12.56
C PRO A 585 -0.33 32.12 -12.21
N GLY A 586 0.51 31.44 -11.43
CA GLY A 586 0.32 30.02 -11.13
C GLY A 586 -0.61 29.77 -9.94
N TYR A 587 -1.79 29.22 -10.25
CA TYR A 587 -2.83 28.85 -9.30
C TYR A 587 -3.29 27.41 -9.53
N LEU A 588 -3.67 26.76 -8.45
CA LEU A 588 -4.36 25.47 -8.46
C LEU A 588 -5.75 25.65 -7.89
N PHE A 589 -6.75 25.24 -8.66
CA PHE A 589 -8.17 25.28 -8.30
C PHE A 589 -8.67 23.86 -8.14
N ALA A 590 -9.54 23.63 -7.15
CA ALA A 590 -10.26 22.39 -6.97
C ALA A 590 -11.77 22.62 -7.09
N TYR A 591 -12.41 21.85 -7.94
CA TYR A 591 -13.85 21.87 -8.20
C TYR A 591 -14.49 20.52 -7.87
N THR A 592 -15.77 20.54 -7.50
CA THR A 592 -16.60 19.33 -7.51
C THR A 592 -16.95 18.93 -8.93
N THR A 593 -17.35 17.68 -9.17
CA THR A 593 -17.90 17.22 -10.47
C THR A 593 -19.14 17.98 -10.92
N ASN A 594 -19.78 18.75 -10.02
CA ASN A 594 -20.92 19.63 -10.30
C ASN A 594 -20.52 21.10 -10.57
N GLY A 595 -19.22 21.42 -10.59
CA GLY A 595 -18.72 22.75 -10.96
C GLY A 595 -18.63 23.76 -9.82
N THR A 596 -18.79 23.31 -8.57
CA THR A 596 -18.64 24.17 -7.39
C THR A 596 -17.16 24.29 -7.03
N LEU A 597 -16.65 25.51 -6.89
CA LEU A 597 -15.29 25.76 -6.41
C LEU A 597 -15.20 25.37 -4.93
N LEU A 598 -14.23 24.51 -4.61
CA LEU A 598 -13.93 24.07 -3.24
C LEU A 598 -12.85 24.95 -2.61
N TRP A 599 -11.73 25.13 -3.30
CA TRP A 599 -10.61 25.94 -2.86
C TRP A 599 -9.74 26.38 -4.03
N GLN A 600 -8.96 27.44 -3.81
CA GLN A 600 -7.93 27.93 -4.71
C GLN A 600 -6.63 28.16 -3.94
N LYS A 601 -5.48 27.88 -4.55
CA LYS A 601 -4.16 28.03 -3.93
C LYS A 601 -3.14 28.58 -4.93
N ALA A 602 -2.37 29.59 -4.54
CA ALA A 602 -1.24 30.06 -5.32
C ALA A 602 -0.07 29.08 -5.20
N ILE A 603 0.54 28.71 -6.33
CA ILE A 603 1.58 27.65 -6.42
C ILE A 603 2.89 28.11 -7.08
N GLY A 604 2.95 29.34 -7.59
CA GLY A 604 4.12 29.88 -8.33
C GLY A 604 4.06 29.56 -9.83
N THR A 605 4.87 30.25 -10.64
CA THR A 605 4.78 30.17 -12.11
C THR A 605 5.15 28.78 -12.64
N LEU A 606 4.25 28.16 -13.42
CA LEU A 606 4.49 26.85 -14.06
C LEU A 606 5.07 26.99 -15.47
N ASP A 607 5.74 25.95 -15.93
CA ASP A 607 6.18 25.84 -17.33
C ASP A 607 5.01 25.43 -18.22
N TYR A 608 4.39 26.40 -18.89
CA TYR A 608 3.22 26.18 -19.75
C TYR A 608 3.49 25.25 -20.94
N SER A 609 4.75 25.09 -21.34
CA SER A 609 5.11 24.27 -22.50
C SER A 609 5.05 22.78 -22.18
N HIS A 610 5.31 22.42 -20.92
CA HIS A 610 5.54 21.04 -20.47
C HIS A 610 4.76 20.71 -19.18
N ALA A 611 3.68 21.45 -18.87
CA ALA A 611 2.94 21.32 -17.61
C ALA A 611 2.11 20.03 -17.53
N PHE A 612 2.76 18.91 -17.27
CA PHE A 612 2.09 17.69 -16.82
C PHE A 612 1.73 17.88 -15.35
N CYS A 613 0.43 18.10 -15.11
CA CYS A 613 -0.12 18.04 -13.77
C CYS A 613 -0.57 16.59 -13.55
N THR A 614 -0.16 15.95 -12.46
CA THR A 614 -0.80 14.69 -12.02
C THR A 614 -1.21 14.83 -10.56
N VAL A 615 -2.29 14.13 -10.22
CA VAL A 615 -2.88 14.14 -8.89
C VAL A 615 -2.97 12.70 -8.40
N ASP A 616 -2.60 12.47 -7.14
CA ASP A 616 -2.73 11.15 -6.53
C ASP A 616 -4.20 10.72 -6.38
N GLU A 617 -4.42 9.43 -6.11
CA GLU A 617 -5.77 8.84 -6.02
C GLU A 617 -6.65 9.51 -4.96
N ASN A 618 -6.04 9.99 -3.87
CA ASN A 618 -6.74 10.67 -2.78
C ASN A 618 -7.00 12.17 -3.05
N GLY A 619 -6.37 12.73 -4.09
CA GLY A 619 -6.40 14.14 -4.44
C GLY A 619 -5.77 15.07 -3.40
N THR A 620 -4.74 14.55 -2.73
CA THR A 620 -3.92 15.16 -1.68
C THR A 620 -2.55 15.61 -2.16
N HIS A 621 -1.95 14.90 -3.12
CA HIS A 621 -0.63 15.20 -3.66
C HIS A 621 -0.72 15.57 -5.14
N PHE A 622 0.01 16.62 -5.52
CA PHE A 622 0.06 17.14 -6.89
C PHE A 622 1.50 17.16 -7.36
N CYS A 623 1.76 16.61 -8.53
CA CYS A 623 3.01 16.81 -9.25
C CYS A 623 2.81 17.93 -10.27
N LEU A 624 3.61 18.98 -10.16
CA LEU A 624 3.52 20.19 -10.98
C LEU A 624 4.93 20.60 -11.38
N ILE A 625 5.14 20.92 -12.66
CA ILE A 625 6.44 21.39 -13.16
C ILE A 625 6.49 22.92 -13.07
N LEU A 626 7.27 23.43 -12.11
CA LEU A 626 7.48 24.85 -11.87
C LEU A 626 8.65 25.40 -12.71
N LEU A 627 8.52 26.62 -13.20
CA LEU A 627 9.67 27.37 -13.73
C LEU A 627 10.51 27.84 -12.54
N ASN A 628 11.78 27.39 -12.47
CA ASN A 628 12.73 27.93 -11.50
C ASN A 628 12.89 29.45 -11.73
N SER A 629 12.64 30.25 -10.69
CA SER A 629 13.23 31.57 -10.53
C SER A 629 14.65 31.45 -9.98
#